data_AF-A0A7T9UI82-F1
#
_entry.id   AF-A0A7T9UI82-F1
#
_cell.length_a   1.000
_cell.length_b   1.000
_cell.length_c   1.000
_cell.angle_alpha   90.00
_cell.angle_beta   90.00
_cell.angle_gamma   90.00
#
_symmetry.space_group_name_H-M   'P 1'
#
loop_
_entity.id
_entity.type
_entity.pdbx_description
1 polymer ?
#
loop_
_entity_poly.entity_id
_entity_poly.type
_entity_poly.pdbx_seq_one_letter_code
_entity_poly.pdbx_strand_id
1 'polypeptide(L)'
;MKKRMEQWTLTDRFVFAGCYGLLGLVFGFLIALSMAKYLDTGFSSSTIILVISLTCTLMGFFAPDTASRCLNRLWLWFKYW
;
A
#
# COMPACT_ATOMS: atom_id res chain seq x y z
N MET A 1 -9.95 20.03 -11.35
CA MET A 1 -10.16 20.50 -9.96
C MET A 1 -9.65 19.44 -9.00
N LYS A 2 -8.52 19.68 -8.31
CA LYS A 2 -7.97 18.77 -7.30
C LYS A 2 -8.71 19.05 -5.98
N LYS A 3 -9.77 18.30 -5.66
CA LYS A 3 -10.41 18.38 -4.34
C LYS A 3 -9.32 18.07 -3.29
N ARG A 4 -9.11 18.96 -2.31
CA ARG A 4 -8.23 18.66 -1.18
C ARG A 4 -8.80 17.44 -0.45
N MET A 5 -7.95 16.45 -0.15
CA MET A 5 -8.38 15.20 0.51
C MET A 5 -8.97 15.43 1.92
N GLU A 6 -8.79 16.63 2.48
CA GLU A 6 -9.52 17.14 3.64
C GLU A 6 -11.06 17.10 3.48
N GLN A 7 -11.60 17.28 2.27
CA GLN A 7 -13.05 17.31 2.01
C GLN A 7 -13.65 15.93 1.68
N TRP A 8 -12.90 14.85 1.87
CA TRP A 8 -13.37 13.51 1.54
C TRP A 8 -14.37 12.99 2.57
N THR A 9 -15.52 12.55 2.07
CA THR A 9 -16.53 11.84 2.85
C THR A 9 -15.98 10.50 3.32
N LEU A 10 -16.57 9.91 4.36
CA LEU A 10 -16.18 8.58 4.87
C LEU A 10 -16.16 7.52 3.75
N THR A 11 -17.08 7.60 2.80
CA THR A 11 -17.15 6.71 1.64
C THR A 11 -15.94 6.83 0.72
N ASP A 12 -15.49 8.07 0.42
CA ASP A 12 -14.30 8.29 -0.41
C ASP A 12 -13.03 7.74 0.26
N ARG A 13 -12.92 7.88 1.59
CA ARG A 13 -11.82 7.31 2.37
C ARG A 13 -11.83 5.79 2.37
N PHE A 14 -13.00 5.16 2.43
CA PHE A 14 -13.14 3.70 2.33
C PHE A 14 -12.76 3.17 0.95
N VAL A 15 -13.23 3.81 -0.12
CA VAL A 15 -12.87 3.44 -1.50
C VAL A 15 -11.37 3.61 -1.73
N PHE A 16 -10.77 4.68 -1.19
CA PHE A 16 -9.34 4.90 -1.28
C PHE A 16 -8.53 3.88 -0.47
N ALA A 17 -8.95 3.58 0.76
CA ALA A 17 -8.34 2.53 1.57
C ALA A 17 -8.43 1.16 0.89
N GLY A 18 -9.54 0.85 0.22
CA GLY A 18 -9.71 -0.37 -0.57
C GLY A 18 -8.73 -0.44 -1.76
N CYS A 19 -8.61 0.64 -2.52
CA CYS A 19 -7.62 0.73 -3.62
C CYS A 19 -6.17 0.58 -3.11
N TYR A 20 -5.84 1.22 -1.98
CA TYR A 20 -4.51 1.11 -1.37
C TYR A 20 -4.26 -0.27 -0.77
N GLY A 21 -5.27 -0.93 -0.22
CA GLY A 21 -5.19 -2.31 0.23
C GLY A 21 -4.91 -3.28 -0.92
N LEU A 22 -5.59 -3.10 -2.06
CA LEU A 22 -5.34 -3.87 -3.30
C LEU A 22 -3.90 -3.68 -3.80
N LEU A 23 -3.41 -2.44 -3.84
CA LEU A 23 -2.02 -2.12 -4.15
C LEU A 23 -1.05 -2.76 -3.15
N GLY A 24 -1.35 -2.69 -1.85
CA GLY A 24 -0.59 -3.33 -0.79
C GLY A 24 -0.54 -4.85 -0.91
N LEU A 25 -1.60 -5.47 -1.43
CA LEU A 25 -1.66 -6.91 -1.70
C LEU A 25 -0.71 -7.30 -2.85
N VAL A 26 -0.72 -6.54 -3.96
CA VAL A 26 0.21 -6.74 -5.08
C VAL A 26 1.66 -6.51 -4.63
N PHE A 27 1.91 -5.46 -3.86
CA PHE A 27 3.23 -5.14 -3.33
C PHE A 27 3.71 -6.20 -2.34
N GLY A 28 2.83 -6.65 -1.44
CA GLY A 28 3.09 -7.73 -0.49
C GLY A 28 3.39 -9.05 -1.19
N PHE A 29 2.70 -9.34 -2.30
CA PHE A 29 2.97 -10.52 -3.12
C PHE A 29 4.34 -10.45 -3.82
N LEU A 30 4.71 -9.29 -4.38
CA LEU A 30 6.04 -9.06 -4.96
C LEU A 30 7.17 -9.19 -3.91
N ILE A 31 6.94 -8.65 -2.71
CA ILE A 31 7.89 -8.78 -1.60
C ILE A 31 7.97 -10.24 -1.13
N ALA A 32 6.84 -10.94 -1.02
CA ALA A 32 6.82 -12.35 -0.65
C ALA A 32 7.53 -13.22 -1.69
N LEU A 33 7.38 -12.95 -2.99
CA LEU A 33 8.09 -13.66 -4.06
C LEU A 33 9.59 -13.38 -4.06
N SER A 34 9.99 -12.14 -3.83
CA SER A 34 11.42 -11.77 -3.74
C SER A 34 12.06 -12.36 -2.50
N MET A 35 11.36 -12.32 -1.35
CA MET A 35 11.83 -12.91 -0.09
C MET A 35 11.76 -14.43 -0.07
N ALA A 36 10.86 -15.06 -0.83
CA ALA A 36 10.84 -16.52 -0.98
C ALA A 36 12.16 -17.08 -1.55
N LYS A 37 12.96 -16.26 -2.24
CA LYS A 37 14.30 -16.65 -2.69
C LYS A 37 15.38 -16.56 -1.60
N TYR A 38 15.15 -15.80 -0.53
CA TYR A 38 16.18 -15.49 0.48
C TYR A 38 15.87 -16.05 1.87
N LEU A 39 14.62 -16.44 2.16
CA LEU A 39 14.19 -16.91 3.48
C LEU A 39 13.84 -18.39 3.43
N ASP A 40 14.79 -19.22 3.85
CA ASP A 40 14.63 -20.67 4.07
C ASP A 40 13.94 -20.99 5.42
N THR A 41 13.43 -19.98 6.14
CA THR A 41 13.04 -20.13 7.55
C THR A 41 11.72 -19.45 7.90
N GLY A 42 10.70 -20.28 8.16
CA GLY A 42 9.66 -20.07 9.19
C GLY A 42 8.56 -19.03 8.97
N PHE A 43 8.77 -17.99 8.15
CA PHE A 43 7.72 -17.00 7.88
C PHE A 43 6.82 -17.46 6.73
N SER A 44 5.57 -17.79 7.06
CA SER A 44 4.56 -18.10 6.05
C SER A 44 4.41 -16.89 5.12
N SER A 45 4.63 -17.06 3.83
CA SER A 45 4.51 -16.01 2.79
C SER A 45 3.18 -15.27 2.89
N SER A 46 2.13 -16.00 3.30
CA SER A 46 0.79 -15.52 3.64
C SER A 46 0.81 -14.41 4.70
N THR A 47 1.60 -14.56 5.76
CA THR A 47 1.70 -13.59 6.86
C THR A 47 2.34 -12.28 6.38
N ILE A 48 3.37 -12.36 5.54
CA ILE A 48 4.03 -11.18 4.98
C ILE A 48 3.05 -10.38 4.10
N ILE A 49 2.34 -11.08 3.22
CA ILE A 49 1.33 -10.46 2.35
C ILE A 49 0.22 -9.80 3.18
N LEU A 50 -0.29 -10.51 4.19
CA LEU A 50 -1.34 -10.00 5.07
C LEU A 50 -0.87 -8.76 5.84
N VAL A 51 0.30 -8.80 6.47
CA VAL A 51 0.84 -7.67 7.24
C VAL A 51 1.05 -6.45 6.34
N ILE A 52 1.63 -6.63 5.15
CA ILE A 52 1.88 -5.52 4.22
C ILE A 52 0.56 -4.94 3.71
N SER A 53 -0.39 -5.80 3.32
CA SER A 53 -1.71 -5.37 2.83
C SER A 53 -2.52 -4.64 3.91
N LEU A 54 -2.53 -5.14 5.16
CA LEU A 54 -3.19 -4.48 6.28
C LEU A 54 -2.56 -3.13 6.59
N THR A 55 -1.22 -3.06 6.61
CA THR A 55 -0.50 -1.82 6.87
C THR A 55 -0.81 -0.77 5.80
N CYS A 56 -0.85 -1.17 4.52
CA CYS A 56 -1.18 -0.29 3.41
C CYS A 56 -2.64 0.20 3.48
N THR A 57 -3.57 -0.69 3.83
CA THR A 57 -5.00 -0.37 4.01
C THR A 57 -5.21 0.61 5.16
N LEU A 58 -4.61 0.35 6.32
CA LEU A 58 -4.66 1.23 7.50
C LEU A 58 -4.06 2.60 7.20
N MET A 59 -2.93 2.64 6.49
CA MET A 59 -2.27 3.89 6.12
C MET A 59 -3.10 4.69 5.11
N GLY A 60 -3.73 4.02 4.14
CA GLY A 60 -4.68 4.65 3.21
C GLY A 60 -5.95 5.18 3.88
N PHE A 61 -6.37 4.55 4.98
CA PHE A 61 -7.57 4.95 5.73
C PHE A 61 -7.32 6.08 6.73
N PHE A 62 -6.29 5.96 7.58
CA PHE A 62 -5.97 6.95 8.63
C PHE A 62 -5.24 8.17 8.10
N ALA A 63 -4.38 8.00 7.09
CA ALA A 63 -3.51 9.06 6.58
C ALA A 63 -3.44 9.04 5.04
N PRO A 64 -4.57 9.27 4.34
CA PRO A 64 -4.62 9.24 2.87
C PRO A 64 -3.62 10.22 2.23
N ASP A 65 -3.41 11.39 2.84
CA ASP A 65 -2.41 12.37 2.40
C ASP A 65 -0.98 11.83 2.44
N THR A 66 -0.61 11.15 3.52
CA THR A 66 0.72 10.54 3.67
C THR A 66 0.89 9.38 2.70
N ALA A 67 -0.14 8.55 2.54
CA ALA A 67 -0.15 7.43 1.60
C ALA A 67 0.02 7.91 0.15
N SER A 68 -0.72 8.95 -0.24
CA SER A 68 -0.61 9.56 -1.58
C SER A 68 0.75 10.21 -1.83
N ARG A 69 1.34 10.85 -0.82
CA ARG A 69 2.72 11.37 -0.93
C ARG A 69 3.75 10.26 -1.07
N CYS A 70 3.62 9.16 -0.34
CA CYS A 70 4.50 8.00 -0.47
C CYS A 70 4.42 7.40 -1.87
N LEU A 71 3.20 7.19 -2.39
CA LEU A 71 3.00 6.66 -3.73
C LEU A 71 3.50 7.61 -4.82
N ASN A 72 3.30 8.92 -4.66
CA ASN A 72 3.83 9.91 -5.59
C ASN A 72 5.36 9.95 -5.57
N ARG A 73 6.00 9.77 -4.41
CA ARG A 73 7.47 9.62 -4.34
C ARG A 73 7.95 8.34 -5.01
N LEU A 74 7.29 7.20 -4.75
CA LEU A 74 7.60 5.92 -5.41
C LEU A 74 7.46 6.05 -6.94
N TRP A 75 6.40 6.71 -7.40
CA TRP A 75 6.16 6.96 -8.81
C TRP A 75 7.22 7.86 -9.44
N LEU A 76 7.60 8.94 -8.74
CA LEU A 76 8.70 9.80 -9.18
C LEU A 76 10.02 9.04 -9.25
N TRP A 77 10.29 8.17 -8.27
CA TRP A 77 11.47 7.31 -8.27
C TRP A 77 11.50 6.40 -9.50
N PHE A 78 10.38 5.75 -9.81
CA PHE A 78 10.26 4.89 -11.00
C PHE A 78 10.35 5.67 -12.32
N LYS A 79 9.88 6.93 -12.35
CA LYS A 79 9.92 7.79 -13.55
C LYS A 79 11.31 8.34 -13.84
N TYR A 80 12.14 8.53 -12.81
CA TYR A 80 13.51 9.08 -12.92
C TYR A 80 14.61 8.01 -12.90
N TRP A 81 14.24 6.74 -12.91
CA TRP A 81 15.13 5.59 -13.07
C TRP A 81 15.11 5.13 -14.52
#